data_AF-A0A955UPK4-F1
#
_entry.id   AF-A0A955UPK4-F1
#
_cell.length_a   1.000
_cell.length_b   1.000
_cell.length_c   1.000
_cell.angle_alpha   90.00
_cell.angle_beta   90.00
_cell.angle_gamma   90.00
#
_symmetry.space_group_name_H-M   'P 1'
#
loop_
_entity.id
_entity.type
_entity.pdbx_description
1 polymer ?
#
loop_
_entity_poly.entity_id
_entity_poly.type
_entity_poly.pdbx_seq_one_letter_code
_entity_poly.pdbx_strand_id
1 'polypeptide(L)'
;GGVIDAGTKPDGMTRWEPNPDAENLSNLDRGYYIEQVEMAFDEGGDSWIRVNLANEYGFVVDGKPIHPAFKTHLHVVSEGIPFNPAWPLYIGADYGRTPAVVLAQYDEAKGRVLVIGEVVTSDDSRQSAELFAPQVLQIITSSYRNEVGEPPEIRGWGDPAGDAGGQAREDTPRDIMRANGIPIDSAPSNVFALRTSALDRALTRNGIDGKPGIQISGPSCPRLVKALMGGYQYRRMKVAGDARYTDEPDKNAHSHVAEALHYLMLGLGFGKEVTRRKPQGRRRLPTRAVLR
;
A
#
# COMPACT_ATOMS: atom_id res chain seq x y z
N GLY A 1 23.64 -10.43 15.38
CA GLY A 1 24.05 -9.03 15.62
C GLY A 1 24.25 -8.80 17.11
N GLY A 2 24.07 -7.56 17.56
CA GLY A 2 24.06 -7.13 18.97
C GLY A 2 22.85 -7.58 19.79
N VAL A 3 21.74 -7.92 19.14
CA VAL A 3 20.51 -8.45 19.78
C VAL A 3 20.00 -9.71 19.07
N ILE A 4 19.16 -10.47 19.77
CA ILE A 4 18.45 -11.66 19.28
C ILE A 4 16.94 -11.55 19.51
N ASP A 5 16.15 -12.17 18.62
CA ASP A 5 14.71 -12.31 18.77
C ASP A 5 14.41 -13.32 19.89
N ALA A 6 13.82 -12.85 20.99
CA ALA A 6 13.47 -13.65 22.15
C ALA A 6 11.98 -14.00 22.21
N GLY A 7 11.23 -13.77 21.11
CA GLY A 7 9.80 -14.01 20.99
C GLY A 7 8.99 -12.72 20.86
N THR A 8 7.67 -12.81 20.94
CA THR A 8 6.77 -11.68 20.67
C THR A 8 6.20 -11.08 21.96
N LYS A 9 6.18 -9.75 22.06
CA LYS A 9 5.55 -8.98 23.14
C LYS A 9 4.01 -8.97 22.98
N PRO A 10 3.24 -8.64 24.04
CA PRO A 10 1.77 -8.55 23.97
C PRO A 10 1.23 -7.53 22.96
N ASP A 11 2.04 -6.54 22.59
CA ASP A 11 1.74 -5.52 21.57
C ASP A 11 2.06 -5.99 20.13
N GLY A 12 2.54 -7.22 19.96
CA GLY A 12 2.90 -7.81 18.67
C GLY A 12 4.31 -7.50 18.18
N MET A 13 5.11 -6.71 18.93
CA MET A 13 6.51 -6.44 18.57
C MET A 13 7.44 -7.56 18.99
N THR A 14 8.63 -7.68 18.38
CA THR A 14 9.63 -8.62 18.90
C THR A 14 10.18 -8.14 20.24
N ARG A 15 10.30 -9.08 21.17
CA ARG A 15 11.09 -8.94 22.38
C ARG A 15 12.54 -9.16 22.02
N TRP A 16 13.30 -8.09 21.96
CA TRP A 16 14.73 -8.13 21.71
C TRP A 16 15.50 -8.30 23.02
N GLU A 17 16.46 -9.22 23.02
CA GLU A 17 17.39 -9.43 24.13
C GLU A 17 18.83 -9.25 23.65
N PRO A 18 19.77 -8.84 24.54
CA PRO A 18 21.17 -8.73 24.15
C PRO A 18 21.68 -10.09 23.67
N ASN A 19 22.40 -10.10 22.54
CA ASN A 19 23.07 -11.30 22.12
C ASN A 19 24.32 -11.52 22.99
N PRO A 20 24.43 -12.60 23.78
CA PRO A 20 25.62 -12.87 24.59
C PRO A 20 26.87 -13.10 23.74
N ASP A 21 26.70 -13.48 22.47
CA ASP A 21 27.77 -13.74 21.51
C ASP A 21 28.01 -12.54 20.57
N ALA A 22 27.56 -11.33 20.93
CA ALA A 22 27.76 -10.15 20.10
C ALA A 22 29.25 -9.78 19.95
N GLU A 23 29.66 -9.53 18.70
CA GLU A 23 31.06 -9.38 18.29
C GLU A 23 31.81 -8.21 18.95
N ASN A 24 31.09 -7.23 19.49
CA ASN A 24 31.67 -5.97 19.96
C ASN A 24 31.37 -5.65 21.45
N LEU A 25 30.95 -6.64 22.24
CA LEU A 25 30.60 -6.44 23.66
C LEU A 25 31.76 -5.91 24.51
N SER A 26 33.01 -6.22 24.16
CA SER A 26 34.19 -5.78 24.93
C SER A 26 34.54 -4.30 24.75
N ASN A 27 34.01 -3.65 23.70
CA ASN A 27 34.34 -2.27 23.36
C ASN A 27 33.18 -1.29 23.61
N LEU A 28 32.06 -1.77 24.14
CA LEU A 28 30.84 -1.01 24.31
C LEU A 28 30.39 -1.03 25.76
N ASP A 29 29.73 0.06 26.18
CA ASP A 29 29.19 0.16 27.52
C ASP A 29 28.11 -0.89 27.76
N ARG A 30 28.03 -1.36 29.01
CA ARG A 30 27.07 -2.38 29.41
C ARG A 30 25.65 -1.84 29.27
N GLY A 31 24.86 -2.48 28.41
CA GLY A 31 23.47 -2.08 28.14
C GLY A 31 23.26 -1.34 26.83
N TYR A 32 24.34 -0.97 26.13
CA TYR A 32 24.31 -0.22 24.86
C TYR A 32 23.25 -0.74 23.88
N TYR A 33 23.23 -2.04 23.60
CA TYR A 33 22.29 -2.61 22.62
C TYR A 33 20.82 -2.54 23.07
N ILE A 34 20.54 -2.57 24.37
CA ILE A 34 19.17 -2.45 24.89
C ILE A 34 18.70 -1.01 24.90
N GLU A 35 19.58 -0.07 25.24
CA GLU A 35 19.29 1.37 25.10
C GLU A 35 18.96 1.73 23.65
N GLN A 36 19.69 1.16 22.69
CA GLN A 36 19.41 1.33 21.25
C GLN A 36 18.08 0.69 20.82
N VAL A 37 17.71 -0.47 21.40
CA VAL A 37 16.38 -1.08 21.18
C VAL A 37 15.26 -0.17 21.70
N GLU A 38 15.45 0.48 22.84
CA GLU A 38 14.46 1.40 23.42
C GLU A 38 14.31 2.66 22.57
N MET A 39 15.40 3.18 22.01
CA MET A 39 15.40 4.35 21.11
C MET A 39 14.82 4.04 19.72
N ALA A 40 14.85 2.79 19.28
CA ALA A 40 14.46 2.40 17.92
C ALA A 40 12.98 2.69 17.58
N PHE A 41 12.10 2.93 18.56
CA PHE A 41 10.71 3.32 18.30
C PHE A 41 10.60 4.55 17.38
N ASP A 42 11.49 5.53 17.55
CA ASP A 42 11.52 6.76 16.76
C ASP A 42 12.24 6.58 15.40
N GLU A 43 13.03 5.51 15.23
CA GLU A 43 13.90 5.28 14.06
C GLU A 43 13.40 4.19 13.09
N GLY A 44 12.19 3.64 13.31
CA GLY A 44 11.59 2.64 12.42
C GLY A 44 11.16 1.35 13.11
N GLY A 45 11.29 1.28 14.44
CA GLY A 45 10.80 0.21 15.29
C GLY A 45 11.50 -1.12 15.00
N ASP A 46 10.71 -2.20 15.04
CA ASP A 46 11.21 -3.57 14.94
C ASP A 46 12.08 -3.83 13.70
N SER A 47 11.70 -3.26 12.56
CA SER A 47 12.45 -3.43 11.31
C SER A 47 13.82 -2.74 11.34
N TRP A 48 13.95 -1.61 12.04
CA TRP A 48 15.25 -0.96 12.23
C TRP A 48 16.14 -1.81 13.15
N ILE A 49 15.56 -2.39 14.21
CA ILE A 49 16.28 -3.27 15.14
C ILE A 49 16.80 -4.51 14.40
N ARG A 50 15.97 -5.14 13.58
CA ARG A 50 16.34 -6.32 12.77
C ARG A 50 17.58 -6.04 11.92
N VAL A 51 17.60 -4.92 11.21
CA VAL A 51 18.70 -4.56 10.32
C VAL A 51 19.94 -4.12 11.10
N ASN A 52 19.78 -3.13 11.97
CA ASN A 52 20.91 -2.39 12.53
C ASN A 52 21.48 -3.03 13.79
N LEU A 53 20.65 -3.74 14.58
CA LEU A 53 21.08 -4.36 15.82
C LEU A 53 21.13 -5.89 15.72
N ALA A 54 20.13 -6.54 15.11
CA ALA A 54 20.12 -8.00 15.00
C ALA A 54 21.01 -8.52 13.85
N ASN A 55 21.44 -7.63 12.95
CA ASN A 55 22.19 -7.97 11.73
C ASN A 55 21.43 -8.99 10.86
N GLU A 56 20.10 -8.90 10.89
CA GLU A 56 19.19 -9.63 10.01
C GLU A 56 19.08 -8.87 8.68
N TYR A 57 18.87 -9.60 7.58
CA TYR A 57 18.62 -8.97 6.29
C TYR A 57 17.30 -8.18 6.34
N GLY A 58 17.39 -6.86 6.23
CA GLY A 58 16.24 -5.99 6.04
C GLY A 58 16.59 -4.72 5.28
N PHE A 59 15.55 -3.93 4.97
CA PHE A 59 15.65 -2.76 4.11
C PHE A 59 16.16 -1.54 4.90
N VAL A 60 17.34 -1.02 4.57
CA VAL A 60 17.77 0.31 5.01
C VAL A 60 17.02 1.35 4.17
N VAL A 61 16.31 2.26 4.83
CA VAL A 61 15.56 3.36 4.19
C VAL A 61 16.43 4.61 4.21
N ASP A 62 17.10 4.92 3.09
CA ASP A 62 17.96 6.12 2.95
C ASP A 62 17.17 7.43 2.69
N GLY A 63 15.88 7.32 2.35
CA GLY A 63 14.99 8.44 2.03
C GLY A 63 13.86 8.63 3.04
N LYS A 64 12.90 9.50 2.70
CA LYS A 64 11.69 9.73 3.49
C LYS A 64 10.55 8.88 2.92
N PRO A 65 9.95 7.93 3.68
CA PRO A 65 8.85 7.12 3.19
C PRO A 65 7.67 7.94 2.67
N ILE A 66 6.99 7.45 1.63
CA ILE A 66 5.74 8.08 1.15
C ILE A 66 4.63 7.94 2.18
N HIS A 67 4.56 6.81 2.88
CA HIS A 67 3.51 6.48 3.85
C HIS A 67 4.09 6.26 5.26
N PRO A 68 4.51 7.33 5.97
CA PRO A 68 5.11 7.20 7.31
C PRO A 68 4.12 6.67 8.37
N ALA A 69 2.82 6.74 8.11
CA ALA A 69 1.77 6.15 8.95
C ALA A 69 1.71 4.62 8.85
N PHE A 70 2.32 4.03 7.82
CA PHE A 70 2.37 2.58 7.71
C PHE A 70 3.26 2.00 8.81
N LYS A 71 2.70 1.06 9.55
CA LYS A 71 3.35 0.29 10.62
C LYS A 71 3.12 -1.18 10.37
N THR A 72 4.17 -1.96 10.18
CA THR A 72 4.09 -3.39 9.87
C THR A 72 3.27 -4.16 10.90
N HIS A 73 3.55 -3.98 12.20
CA HIS A 73 2.84 -4.65 13.29
C HIS A 73 1.33 -4.31 13.38
N LEU A 74 0.89 -3.16 12.85
CA LEU A 74 -0.54 -2.79 12.83
C LEU A 74 -1.22 -3.27 11.55
N HIS A 75 -0.59 -3.04 10.40
CA HIS A 75 -1.25 -3.14 9.10
C HIS A 75 -0.99 -4.47 8.41
N VAL A 76 0.03 -5.24 8.80
CA VAL A 76 0.37 -6.52 8.16
C VAL A 76 -0.18 -7.67 8.98
N VAL A 77 -0.87 -8.58 8.30
CA VAL A 77 -1.40 -9.83 8.86
C VAL A 77 -0.46 -10.95 8.46
N SER A 78 0.31 -11.47 9.42
CA SER A 78 1.39 -12.43 9.22
C SER A 78 0.91 -13.79 8.72
N GLU A 79 -0.26 -14.23 9.19
CA GLU A 79 -0.92 -15.49 8.85
C GLU A 79 -1.63 -15.42 7.48
N GLY A 80 -1.65 -14.23 6.86
CA GLY A 80 -2.38 -13.96 5.64
C GLY A 80 -3.84 -13.60 5.90
N ILE A 81 -4.51 -13.14 4.86
CA ILE A 81 -5.92 -12.75 4.91
C ILE A 81 -6.71 -13.69 3.99
N PRO A 82 -7.68 -14.46 4.51
CA PRO A 82 -8.46 -15.35 3.69
C PRO A 82 -9.39 -14.55 2.76
N PHE A 83 -9.56 -15.07 1.54
CA PHE A 83 -10.56 -14.57 0.61
C PHE A 83 -11.97 -14.93 1.10
N ASN A 84 -12.88 -13.96 1.06
CA ASN A 84 -14.30 -14.16 1.35
C ASN A 84 -15.11 -14.20 0.04
N PRO A 85 -15.66 -15.35 -0.37
CA PRO A 85 -16.37 -15.47 -1.65
C PRO A 85 -17.69 -14.70 -1.72
N ALA A 86 -18.21 -14.22 -0.58
CA ALA A 86 -19.43 -13.41 -0.54
C ALA A 86 -19.19 -11.94 -0.94
N TRP A 87 -17.94 -11.49 -1.05
CA TRP A 87 -17.60 -10.10 -1.33
C TRP A 87 -16.93 -9.94 -2.70
N PRO A 88 -17.15 -8.81 -3.40
CA PRO A 88 -16.43 -8.50 -4.62
C PRO A 88 -14.91 -8.48 -4.41
N LEU A 89 -14.18 -8.80 -5.47
CA LEU A 89 -12.74 -8.60 -5.56
C LEU A 89 -12.48 -7.22 -6.20
N TYR A 90 -11.83 -6.35 -5.45
CA TYR A 90 -11.42 -5.04 -5.92
C TYR A 90 -9.98 -5.06 -6.43
N ILE A 91 -9.73 -4.38 -7.56
CA ILE A 91 -8.44 -4.35 -8.22
C ILE A 91 -7.92 -2.92 -8.34
N GLY A 92 -6.67 -2.71 -7.93
CA GLY A 92 -5.89 -1.53 -8.28
C GLY A 92 -4.86 -1.87 -9.34
N ALA A 93 -4.67 -1.02 -10.34
CA ALA A 93 -3.71 -1.28 -11.41
C ALA A 93 -2.82 -0.06 -11.73
N ASP A 94 -1.51 -0.33 -11.88
CA ASP A 94 -0.54 0.56 -12.54
C ASP A 94 -0.12 -0.09 -13.86
N TYR A 95 -0.29 0.63 -14.98
CA TYR A 95 -0.11 0.10 -16.34
C TYR A 95 1.17 0.55 -17.02
N GLY A 96 2.14 1.04 -16.24
CA GLY A 96 3.45 1.39 -16.76
C GLY A 96 4.14 0.22 -17.47
N ARG A 97 5.37 0.44 -17.94
CA ARG A 97 6.19 -0.61 -18.56
C ARG A 97 6.52 -1.78 -17.62
N THR A 98 6.27 -1.59 -16.33
CA THR A 98 6.45 -2.54 -15.24
C THR A 98 5.10 -2.62 -14.52
N PRO A 99 4.10 -3.30 -15.12
CA PRO A 99 2.74 -3.27 -14.61
C PRO A 99 2.63 -3.95 -13.24
N ALA A 100 1.70 -3.47 -12.43
CA ALA A 100 1.41 -4.01 -11.11
C ALA A 100 -0.08 -3.99 -10.83
N VAL A 101 -0.56 -5.02 -10.16
CA VAL A 101 -1.95 -5.14 -9.71
C VAL A 101 -1.99 -5.48 -8.22
N VAL A 102 -2.89 -4.82 -7.50
CA VAL A 102 -3.22 -5.11 -6.11
C VAL A 102 -4.65 -5.63 -6.03
N LEU A 103 -4.85 -6.70 -5.27
CA LEU A 103 -6.12 -7.40 -5.08
C LEU A 103 -6.61 -7.19 -3.65
N ALA A 104 -7.85 -6.75 -3.48
CA ALA A 104 -8.40 -6.46 -2.16
C ALA A 104 -9.89 -6.77 -2.04
N GLN A 105 -10.38 -6.89 -0.81
CA GLN A 105 -11.80 -6.89 -0.48
C GLN A 105 -12.12 -5.74 0.47
N TYR A 106 -13.39 -5.33 0.54
CA TYR A 106 -13.84 -4.28 1.45
C TYR A 106 -14.88 -4.83 2.42
N ASP A 107 -14.52 -4.89 3.70
CA ASP A 107 -15.44 -5.19 4.78
C ASP A 107 -16.21 -3.90 5.11
N GLU A 108 -17.34 -3.68 4.45
CA GLU A 108 -18.21 -2.51 4.64
C GLU A 108 -18.69 -2.38 6.09
N ALA A 109 -18.97 -3.51 6.75
CA ALA A 109 -19.48 -3.52 8.12
C ALA A 109 -18.44 -2.99 9.12
N LYS A 110 -17.15 -3.19 8.85
CA LYS A 110 -16.05 -2.66 9.69
C LYS A 110 -15.37 -1.43 9.09
N GLY A 111 -15.73 -1.06 7.87
CA GLY A 111 -15.08 0.01 7.10
C GLY A 111 -13.62 -0.29 6.77
N ARG A 112 -13.26 -1.55 6.54
CA ARG A 112 -11.86 -2.00 6.39
C ARG A 112 -11.55 -2.53 5.00
N VAL A 113 -10.43 -2.06 4.42
CA VAL A 113 -9.85 -2.64 3.21
C VAL A 113 -8.92 -3.80 3.58
N LEU A 114 -9.10 -4.94 2.94
CA LEU A 114 -8.33 -6.16 3.14
C LEU A 114 -7.54 -6.43 1.86
N VAL A 115 -6.24 -6.15 1.83
CA VAL A 115 -5.38 -6.44 0.69
C VAL A 115 -4.92 -7.89 0.77
N ILE A 116 -5.39 -8.71 -0.15
CA ILE A 116 -5.28 -10.18 -0.08
C ILE A 116 -4.29 -10.76 -1.11
N GLY A 117 -3.80 -9.95 -2.04
CA GLY A 117 -2.81 -10.38 -3.01
C GLY A 117 -2.23 -9.23 -3.82
N GLU A 118 -1.09 -9.51 -4.44
CA GLU A 118 -0.47 -8.66 -5.44
C GLU A 118 -0.05 -9.50 -6.65
N VAL A 119 -0.04 -8.88 -7.82
CA VAL A 119 0.56 -9.44 -9.03
C VAL A 119 1.51 -8.38 -9.55
N VAL A 120 2.80 -8.70 -9.62
CA VAL A 120 3.83 -7.78 -10.10
C VAL A 120 4.76 -8.52 -11.06
N THR A 121 5.36 -7.78 -11.98
CA THR A 121 6.46 -8.31 -12.79
C THR A 121 7.71 -8.53 -11.93
N SER A 122 8.59 -9.46 -12.32
CA SER A 122 9.90 -9.58 -11.67
C SER A 122 10.70 -8.28 -11.84
N ASP A 123 11.49 -7.95 -10.83
CA ASP A 123 12.24 -6.69 -10.75
C ASP A 123 13.00 -6.42 -12.07
N ASP A 124 12.77 -5.23 -12.66
CA ASP A 124 13.31 -4.74 -13.94
C ASP A 124 12.83 -5.41 -15.24
N SER A 125 11.97 -6.43 -15.18
CA SER A 125 11.36 -6.96 -16.39
C SER A 125 10.28 -6.00 -16.90
N ARG A 126 10.51 -5.44 -18.09
CA ARG A 126 9.46 -4.71 -18.81
C ARG A 126 8.52 -5.73 -19.43
N GLN A 127 7.25 -5.68 -19.06
CA GLN A 127 6.22 -6.55 -19.60
C GLN A 127 5.09 -5.71 -20.16
N SER A 128 4.59 -6.09 -21.33
CA SER A 128 3.43 -5.43 -21.92
C SER A 128 2.14 -5.92 -21.28
N ALA A 129 1.09 -5.10 -21.34
CA ALA A 129 -0.21 -5.44 -20.78
C ALA A 129 -0.80 -6.73 -21.40
N GLU A 130 -0.49 -7.04 -22.66
CA GLU A 130 -0.98 -8.25 -23.35
C GLU A 130 -0.45 -9.54 -22.73
N LEU A 131 0.74 -9.52 -22.13
CA LEU A 131 1.31 -10.67 -21.43
C LEU A 131 0.93 -10.68 -19.95
N PHE A 132 0.74 -9.50 -19.35
CA PHE A 132 0.44 -9.35 -17.94
C PHE A 132 -1.03 -9.64 -17.61
N ALA A 133 -1.98 -9.17 -18.42
CA ALA A 133 -3.41 -9.35 -18.17
C ALA A 133 -3.85 -10.82 -18.07
N PRO A 134 -3.41 -11.75 -18.95
CA PRO A 134 -3.73 -13.17 -18.80
C PRO A 134 -3.18 -13.78 -17.51
N GLN A 135 -2.01 -13.33 -17.04
CA GLN A 135 -1.42 -13.82 -15.79
C GLN A 135 -2.25 -13.39 -14.58
N VAL A 136 -2.69 -12.12 -14.56
CA VAL A 136 -3.59 -11.61 -13.53
C VAL A 136 -4.89 -12.41 -13.50
N LEU A 137 -5.52 -12.63 -14.67
CA LEU A 137 -6.75 -13.41 -14.76
C LEU A 137 -6.52 -14.86 -14.30
N GLN A 138 -5.42 -15.49 -14.70
CA GLN A 138 -5.08 -16.84 -14.29
C GLN A 138 -4.96 -16.94 -12.77
N ILE A 139 -4.25 -16.01 -12.11
CA ILE A 139 -4.14 -15.97 -10.64
C ILE A 139 -5.52 -15.79 -10.01
N ILE A 140 -6.32 -14.84 -10.51
CA ILE A 140 -7.64 -14.56 -9.95
C ILE A 140 -8.51 -15.81 -10.02
N THR A 141 -8.58 -16.40 -11.21
CA THR A 141 -9.39 -17.59 -11.44
C THR A 141 -8.81 -18.80 -10.73
N SER A 142 -7.51 -18.99 -10.54
CA SER A 142 -7.00 -20.16 -9.81
C SER A 142 -7.20 -20.08 -8.29
N SER A 143 -7.18 -18.87 -7.74
CA SER A 143 -7.00 -18.67 -6.29
C SER A 143 -8.21 -18.08 -5.58
N TYR A 144 -9.09 -17.37 -6.29
CA TYR A 144 -10.27 -16.74 -5.70
C TYR A 144 -11.52 -17.27 -6.39
N ARG A 145 -12.18 -18.24 -5.75
CA ARG A 145 -13.42 -18.85 -6.23
C ARG A 145 -14.38 -19.06 -5.07
N ASN A 146 -15.68 -19.08 -5.37
CA ASN A 146 -16.68 -19.54 -4.42
C ASN A 146 -16.70 -21.07 -4.31
N GLU A 147 -17.54 -21.59 -3.42
CA GLU A 147 -17.64 -23.02 -3.11
C GLU A 147 -18.04 -23.89 -4.31
N VAL A 148 -18.69 -23.31 -5.32
CA VAL A 148 -19.10 -23.98 -6.56
C VAL A 148 -18.11 -23.75 -7.72
N GLY A 149 -16.98 -23.08 -7.46
CA GLY A 149 -15.92 -22.86 -8.42
C GLY A 149 -16.10 -21.65 -9.35
N GLU A 150 -17.06 -20.78 -9.09
CA GLU A 150 -17.24 -19.55 -9.89
C GLU A 150 -16.27 -18.44 -9.44
N PRO A 151 -15.81 -17.59 -10.37
CA PRO A 151 -14.96 -16.44 -10.04
C PRO A 151 -15.75 -15.36 -9.31
N PRO A 152 -15.08 -14.47 -8.55
CA PRO A 152 -15.73 -13.34 -7.88
C PRO A 152 -16.25 -12.31 -8.89
N GLU A 153 -17.19 -11.48 -8.44
CA GLU A 153 -17.44 -10.20 -9.08
C GLU A 153 -16.17 -9.33 -8.96
N ILE A 154 -15.71 -8.76 -10.07
CA ILE A 154 -14.51 -7.93 -10.12
C ILE A 154 -14.89 -6.48 -10.37
N ARG A 155 -14.28 -5.57 -9.63
CA ARG A 155 -14.31 -4.11 -9.90
C ARG A 155 -12.91 -3.55 -9.74
N GLY A 156 -12.46 -2.65 -10.61
CA GLY A 156 -11.13 -2.10 -10.44
C GLY A 156 -10.94 -0.69 -10.94
N TRP A 157 -9.83 -0.09 -10.50
CA TRP A 157 -9.40 1.24 -10.92
C TRP A 157 -7.91 1.28 -11.26
N GLY A 158 -7.54 2.09 -12.23
CA GLY A 158 -6.16 2.35 -12.60
C GLY A 158 -5.92 3.78 -13.07
N ASP A 159 -4.69 4.07 -13.48
CA ASP A 159 -4.29 5.40 -13.93
C ASP A 159 -5.21 5.91 -15.07
N PRO A 160 -5.84 7.09 -14.91
CA PRO A 160 -6.58 7.76 -16.00
C PRO A 160 -5.75 8.02 -17.26
N ALA A 161 -4.42 8.16 -17.13
CA ALA A 161 -3.52 8.30 -18.28
C ALA A 161 -3.38 6.99 -19.08
N GLY A 162 -3.81 5.85 -18.51
CA GLY A 162 -3.94 4.57 -19.20
C GLY A 162 -4.97 4.59 -20.33
N ASP A 163 -5.68 5.69 -20.54
CA ASP A 163 -6.63 5.92 -21.64
C ASP A 163 -5.97 6.51 -22.90
N ALA A 164 -4.70 6.94 -22.79
CA ALA A 164 -3.96 7.47 -23.92
C ALA A 164 -3.27 6.32 -24.66
N GLY A 165 -3.76 6.00 -25.86
CA GLY A 165 -3.09 5.07 -26.77
C GLY A 165 -1.64 5.48 -26.99
N GLY A 166 -0.72 4.52 -27.07
CA GLY A 166 0.67 4.80 -27.38
C GLY A 166 0.79 5.30 -28.83
N GLN A 167 1.85 6.06 -29.15
CA GLN A 167 2.14 6.52 -30.52
C GLN A 167 2.30 5.37 -31.55
N ALA A 168 2.28 4.10 -31.13
CA ALA A 168 2.49 2.92 -31.97
C ALA A 168 1.37 1.84 -31.85
N ARG A 169 0.38 1.98 -30.96
CA ARG A 169 -0.69 0.97 -30.76
C ARG A 169 -2.04 1.64 -30.53
N GLU A 170 -3.08 1.09 -31.17
CA GLU A 170 -4.45 1.58 -31.07
C GLU A 170 -5.11 1.21 -29.73
N ASP A 171 -4.79 0.04 -29.17
CA ASP A 171 -5.34 -0.43 -27.89
C ASP A 171 -4.57 0.12 -26.70
N THR A 172 -5.31 0.61 -25.70
CA THR A 172 -4.71 1.06 -24.45
C THR A 172 -4.46 -0.12 -23.49
N PRO A 173 -3.52 -0.01 -22.54
CA PRO A 173 -3.35 -1.03 -21.49
C PRO A 173 -4.64 -1.35 -20.74
N ARG A 174 -5.51 -0.36 -20.53
CA ARG A 174 -6.83 -0.56 -19.94
C ARG A 174 -7.74 -1.41 -20.82
N ASP A 175 -7.76 -1.17 -22.13
CA ASP A 175 -8.57 -1.94 -23.08
C ASP A 175 -8.12 -3.41 -23.10
N ILE A 176 -6.82 -3.65 -23.04
CA ILE A 176 -6.25 -5.00 -22.97
C ILE A 176 -6.69 -5.74 -21.69
N MET A 177 -6.65 -5.07 -20.53
CA MET A 177 -7.13 -5.66 -19.27
C MET A 177 -8.61 -6.03 -19.36
N ARG A 178 -9.44 -5.11 -19.90
CA ARG A 178 -10.89 -5.33 -20.09
C ARG A 178 -11.19 -6.46 -21.08
N ALA A 179 -10.45 -6.54 -22.18
CA ALA A 179 -10.57 -7.61 -23.17
C ALA A 179 -10.23 -8.99 -22.59
N ASN A 180 -9.37 -9.05 -21.56
CA ASN A 180 -9.07 -10.24 -20.79
C ASN A 180 -10.06 -10.50 -19.63
N GLY A 181 -11.19 -9.80 -19.58
CA GLY A 181 -12.21 -10.00 -18.54
C GLY A 181 -11.86 -9.38 -17.18
N ILE A 182 -10.91 -8.45 -17.13
CA ILE A 182 -10.56 -7.71 -15.92
C ILE A 182 -11.12 -6.29 -16.04
N PRO A 183 -12.31 -6.01 -15.47
CA PRO A 183 -12.93 -4.70 -15.60
C PRO A 183 -12.18 -3.67 -14.76
N ILE A 184 -11.42 -2.79 -15.43
CA ILE A 184 -10.79 -1.65 -14.78
C ILE A 184 -11.31 -0.33 -15.34
N ASP A 185 -11.72 0.57 -14.45
CA ASP A 185 -12.13 1.93 -14.75
C ASP A 185 -11.01 2.94 -14.46
N SER A 186 -11.11 4.13 -15.03
CA SER A 186 -10.19 5.22 -14.72
C SER A 186 -10.44 5.69 -13.28
N ALA A 187 -9.37 5.83 -12.49
CA ALA A 187 -9.48 6.36 -11.14
C ALA A 187 -10.01 7.81 -11.15
N PRO A 188 -10.65 8.29 -10.07
CA PRO A 188 -11.19 9.66 -10.02
C PRO A 188 -10.18 10.79 -10.22
N SER A 189 -8.89 10.53 -10.04
CA SER A 189 -7.80 11.50 -10.22
C SER A 189 -6.45 10.79 -10.35
N ASN A 190 -5.50 11.40 -11.07
CA ASN A 190 -4.09 11.00 -11.12
C ASN A 190 -3.17 11.90 -10.26
N VAL A 191 -3.72 12.92 -9.61
CA VAL A 191 -2.93 13.86 -8.78
C VAL A 191 -2.28 13.09 -7.62
N PHE A 192 -0.95 13.10 -7.58
CA PHE A 192 -0.16 12.33 -6.62
C PHE A 192 -0.60 12.55 -5.16
N ALA A 193 -0.79 13.81 -4.75
CA ALA A 193 -1.23 14.12 -3.39
C ALA A 193 -2.62 13.53 -3.04
N LEU A 194 -3.54 13.46 -4.00
CA LEU A 194 -4.86 12.85 -3.77
C LEU A 194 -4.75 11.32 -3.69
N ARG A 195 -3.90 10.72 -4.52
CA ARG A 195 -3.58 9.29 -4.53
C ARG A 195 -3.01 8.82 -3.20
N THR A 196 -1.95 9.48 -2.72
CA THR A 196 -1.29 9.12 -1.46
C THR A 196 -2.19 9.38 -0.26
N SER A 197 -2.87 10.53 -0.22
CA SER A 197 -3.79 10.87 0.88
C SER A 197 -4.93 9.87 1.04
N ALA A 198 -5.39 9.24 -0.04
CA ALA A 198 -6.43 8.21 0.03
C ALA A 198 -5.95 6.97 0.82
N LEU A 199 -4.70 6.54 0.59
CA LEU A 199 -4.11 5.45 1.35
C LEU A 199 -3.78 5.88 2.79
N ASP A 200 -3.18 7.04 2.99
CA ASP A 200 -2.84 7.55 4.35
C ASP A 200 -4.05 7.66 5.25
N ARG A 201 -5.22 8.02 4.70
CA ARG A 201 -6.48 8.02 5.44
C ARG A 201 -6.91 6.63 5.90
N ALA A 202 -6.66 5.58 5.11
CA ALA A 202 -6.97 4.22 5.52
C ALA A 202 -5.98 3.71 6.58
N LEU A 203 -4.69 4.08 6.47
CA LEU A 203 -3.64 3.75 7.44
C LEU A 203 -3.86 4.41 8.81
N THR A 204 -4.43 5.62 8.84
CA THR A 204 -4.61 6.38 10.08
C THR A 204 -5.98 6.19 10.74
N ARG A 205 -6.92 5.51 10.07
CA ARG A 205 -8.25 5.23 10.62
C ARG A 205 -8.28 3.88 11.30
N ASN A 206 -9.09 3.78 12.35
CA ASN A 206 -9.51 2.50 12.91
C ASN A 206 -10.95 2.21 12.44
N GLY A 207 -11.21 0.93 12.17
CA GLY A 207 -12.55 0.40 11.98
C GLY A 207 -13.34 0.36 13.29
N ILE A 208 -14.60 -0.06 13.19
CA ILE A 208 -15.55 -0.08 14.32
C ILE A 208 -15.10 -1.03 15.45
N ASP A 209 -14.35 -2.07 15.11
CA ASP A 209 -13.77 -3.05 16.04
C ASP A 209 -12.41 -2.59 16.63
N GLY A 210 -11.99 -1.35 16.38
CA GLY A 210 -10.73 -0.79 16.87
C GLY A 210 -9.48 -1.22 16.10
N LYS A 211 -9.58 -2.11 15.10
CA LYS A 211 -8.45 -2.51 14.26
C LYS A 211 -8.24 -1.52 13.10
N PRO A 212 -7.05 -1.50 12.45
CA PRO A 212 -6.78 -0.54 11.37
C PRO A 212 -7.78 -0.60 10.20
N GLY A 213 -7.97 0.53 9.55
CA GLY A 213 -8.86 0.71 8.39
C GLY A 213 -8.36 0.03 7.11
N ILE A 214 -7.12 -0.44 7.12
CA ILE A 214 -6.54 -1.31 6.10
C ILE A 214 -5.69 -2.40 6.75
N GLN A 215 -5.80 -3.61 6.24
CA GLN A 215 -4.93 -4.74 6.59
C GLN A 215 -4.39 -5.38 5.31
N ILE A 216 -3.14 -5.83 5.33
CA ILE A 216 -2.40 -6.36 4.18
C ILE A 216 -1.90 -7.76 4.51
N SER A 217 -2.19 -8.73 3.65
CA SER A 217 -1.67 -10.10 3.75
C SER A 217 -0.15 -10.09 3.56
N GLY A 218 0.60 -10.39 4.62
CA GLY A 218 2.07 -10.46 4.57
C GLY A 218 2.58 -11.51 3.56
N PRO A 219 2.10 -12.77 3.63
CA PRO A 219 2.53 -13.83 2.71
C PRO A 219 2.17 -13.57 1.25
N SER A 220 1.04 -12.88 0.99
CA SER A 220 0.53 -12.67 -0.37
C SER A 220 0.92 -11.32 -0.98
N CYS A 221 1.44 -10.38 -0.19
CA CYS A 221 1.79 -9.03 -0.64
C CYS A 221 3.22 -8.57 -0.23
N PRO A 222 4.26 -9.41 -0.39
CA PRO A 222 5.61 -9.08 0.11
C PRO A 222 6.23 -7.84 -0.55
N ARG A 223 5.92 -7.53 -1.81
CA ARG A 223 6.46 -6.38 -2.54
C ARG A 223 5.78 -5.09 -2.12
N LEU A 224 4.46 -5.11 -1.95
CA LEU A 224 3.69 -4.01 -1.41
C LEU A 224 4.13 -3.68 0.03
N VAL A 225 4.32 -4.69 0.88
CA VAL A 225 4.84 -4.48 2.24
C VAL A 225 6.21 -3.79 2.20
N LYS A 226 7.15 -4.28 1.38
CA LYS A 226 8.47 -3.63 1.20
C LYS A 226 8.35 -2.20 0.68
N ALA A 227 7.42 -1.94 -0.25
CA ALA A 227 7.17 -0.60 -0.77
C ALA A 227 6.72 0.36 0.33
N LEU A 228 5.73 -0.06 1.15
CA LEU A 228 5.17 0.76 2.23
C LEU A 228 6.11 0.91 3.43
N MET A 229 7.04 -0.03 3.64
CA MET A 229 8.09 0.08 4.67
C MET A 229 9.14 1.15 4.37
N GLY A 230 9.14 1.75 3.18
CA GLY A 230 10.11 2.77 2.77
C GLY A 230 10.83 2.47 1.46
N GLY A 231 10.57 1.33 0.83
CA GLY A 231 11.05 1.06 -0.54
C GLY A 231 10.55 2.10 -1.55
N TYR A 232 9.35 2.66 -1.32
CA TYR A 232 8.86 3.84 -2.02
C TYR A 232 9.03 5.09 -1.14
N GLN A 233 9.83 6.05 -1.61
CA GLN A 233 10.34 7.16 -0.78
C GLN A 233 10.70 8.41 -1.61
N TYR A 234 10.74 9.56 -0.93
CA TYR A 234 11.41 10.77 -1.41
C TYR A 234 12.91 10.61 -1.22
N ARG A 235 13.69 10.91 -2.26
CA ARG A 235 15.14 10.71 -2.25
C ARG A 235 15.81 11.83 -1.44
N ARG A 236 16.78 11.48 -0.59
CA ARG A 236 17.60 12.48 0.09
C ARG A 236 18.53 13.20 -0.90
N MET A 237 18.56 14.52 -0.83
CA MET A 237 19.46 15.36 -1.62
C MET A 237 20.81 15.46 -0.93
N LYS A 238 21.89 15.31 -1.70
CA LYS A 238 23.28 15.44 -1.23
C LYS A 238 23.68 16.92 -1.16
N VAL A 239 23.09 17.64 -0.19
CA VAL A 239 23.41 19.06 0.08
C VAL A 239 24.09 19.18 1.44
N ALA A 240 25.02 20.13 1.58
CA ALA A 240 25.67 20.43 2.86
C ALA A 240 24.67 21.11 3.82
N GLY A 241 24.64 20.65 5.07
CA GLY A 241 23.71 21.15 6.10
C GLY A 241 22.54 20.20 6.34
N ASP A 242 21.35 20.75 6.59
CA ASP A 242 20.16 19.98 6.95
C ASP A 242 19.72 19.00 5.86
N ALA A 243 19.16 17.87 6.27
CA ALA A 243 18.61 16.87 5.36
C ALA A 243 17.49 17.48 4.51
N ARG A 244 17.71 17.57 3.20
CA ARG A 244 16.68 17.94 2.22
C ARG A 244 16.30 16.72 1.39
N TYR A 245 15.06 16.69 0.92
CA TYR A 245 14.52 15.61 0.09
C TYR A 245 13.97 16.17 -1.21
N THR A 246 13.83 15.33 -2.23
CA THR A 246 13.20 15.69 -3.50
C THR A 246 11.71 16.03 -3.30
N ASP A 247 11.19 16.94 -4.11
CA ASP A 247 9.76 17.30 -4.11
C ASP A 247 8.88 16.18 -4.65
N GLU A 248 9.41 15.39 -5.59
CA GLU A 248 8.76 14.22 -6.17
C GLU A 248 9.38 12.92 -5.62
N PRO A 249 8.56 11.86 -5.49
CA PRO A 249 9.04 10.56 -5.03
C PRO A 249 9.91 9.87 -6.10
N ASP A 250 10.81 8.99 -5.67
CA ASP A 250 11.62 8.22 -6.59
C ASP A 250 10.79 7.08 -7.22
N LYS A 251 10.64 7.09 -8.55
CA LYS A 251 10.01 5.98 -9.27
C LYS A 251 10.99 4.83 -9.42
N ASN A 252 10.70 3.74 -8.72
CA ASN A 252 11.52 2.53 -8.68
C ASN A 252 10.63 1.26 -8.72
N ALA A 253 11.24 0.08 -8.59
CA ALA A 253 10.52 -1.20 -8.60
C ALA A 253 9.42 -1.31 -7.52
N HIS A 254 9.51 -0.55 -6.43
CA HIS A 254 8.52 -0.52 -5.37
C HIS A 254 7.36 0.44 -5.63
N SER A 255 7.56 1.44 -6.51
CA SER A 255 6.55 2.48 -6.77
C SER A 255 5.30 1.91 -7.43
N HIS A 256 5.43 0.98 -8.37
CA HIS A 256 4.32 0.47 -9.19
C HIS A 256 3.21 -0.19 -8.36
N VAL A 257 3.58 -1.12 -7.46
CA VAL A 257 2.60 -1.82 -6.61
C VAL A 257 1.95 -0.87 -5.60
N ALA A 258 2.69 0.13 -5.11
CA ALA A 258 2.13 1.15 -4.22
C ALA A 258 1.17 2.09 -4.98
N GLU A 259 1.53 2.53 -6.19
CA GLU A 259 0.68 3.37 -7.05
C GLU A 259 -0.60 2.61 -7.45
N ALA A 260 -0.51 1.31 -7.73
CA ALA A 260 -1.68 0.45 -7.96
C ALA A 260 -2.64 0.45 -6.76
N LEU A 261 -2.12 0.31 -5.54
CA LEU A 261 -2.94 0.45 -4.32
C LEU A 261 -3.53 1.87 -4.20
N HIS A 262 -2.80 2.93 -4.52
CA HIS A 262 -3.35 4.29 -4.45
C HIS A 262 -4.58 4.47 -5.34
N TYR A 263 -4.52 3.94 -6.56
CA TYR A 263 -5.64 4.01 -7.49
C TYR A 263 -6.85 3.23 -6.98
N LEU A 264 -6.63 2.05 -6.41
CA LEU A 264 -7.67 1.29 -5.72
C LEU A 264 -8.32 2.09 -4.58
N MET A 265 -7.52 2.69 -3.70
CA MET A 265 -8.04 3.48 -2.56
C MET A 265 -8.86 4.68 -3.04
N LEU A 266 -8.42 5.37 -4.09
CA LEU A 266 -9.20 6.45 -4.70
C LEU A 266 -10.52 5.95 -5.28
N GLY A 267 -10.48 4.83 -6.01
CA GLY A 267 -11.64 4.17 -6.60
C GLY A 267 -12.70 3.79 -5.57
N LEU A 268 -12.26 3.24 -4.44
CA LEU A 268 -13.10 2.93 -3.27
C LEU A 268 -13.63 4.18 -2.54
N GLY A 269 -13.27 5.39 -2.97
CA GLY A 269 -13.81 6.64 -2.45
C GLY A 269 -13.05 7.22 -1.25
N PHE A 270 -11.89 6.67 -0.89
CA PHE A 270 -11.04 7.21 0.18
C PHE A 270 -10.42 8.58 -0.19
N GLY A 271 -10.66 9.11 -1.39
CA GLY A 271 -10.33 10.49 -1.77
C GLY A 271 -11.40 11.55 -1.43
N LYS A 272 -12.65 11.16 -1.12
CA LYS A 272 -13.83 12.06 -1.18
C LYS A 272 -14.07 13.03 0.00
N GLU A 273 -13.18 13.15 0.99
CA GLU A 273 -13.38 14.15 2.09
C GLU A 273 -12.49 15.39 2.03
N VAL A 274 -11.53 15.48 1.10
CA VAL A 274 -10.73 16.71 0.93
C VAL A 274 -11.58 17.85 0.34
N THR A 275 -12.77 17.56 -0.18
CA THR A 275 -13.77 18.55 -0.59
C THR A 275 -15.07 18.38 0.19
N ARG A 276 -15.04 18.69 1.49
CA ARG A 276 -16.28 19.08 2.19
C ARG A 276 -16.73 20.43 1.63
N ARG A 277 -17.30 20.43 0.41
CA ARG A 277 -18.08 21.55 -0.09
C ARG A 277 -19.20 21.73 0.93
N LYS A 278 -19.22 22.85 1.65
CA LYS A 278 -20.38 23.25 2.47
C LYS A 278 -21.63 23.03 1.59
N PRO A 279 -22.70 22.40 2.10
CA PRO A 279 -23.93 22.30 1.33
C PRO A 279 -24.30 23.72 0.92
N GLN A 280 -24.27 24.01 -0.39
CA GLN A 280 -24.82 25.25 -0.91
C GLN A 280 -26.29 25.22 -0.53
N GLY A 281 -26.65 26.01 0.49
CA GLY A 281 -28.03 26.19 0.89
C GLY A 281 -28.81 26.54 -0.36
N ARG A 282 -29.83 25.74 -0.69
CA ARG A 282 -30.83 26.08 -1.69
C ARG A 282 -31.32 27.48 -1.36
N ARG A 283 -30.90 28.46 -2.16
CA ARG A 283 -31.37 29.84 -2.08
C ARG A 283 -32.86 29.79 -2.42
N ARG A 284 -33.73 29.78 -1.39
CA ARG A 284 -35.18 29.89 -1.57
C ARG A 284 -35.42 31.22 -2.29
N LEU A 285 -35.97 31.16 -3.49
CA LEU A 285 -36.49 32.34 -4.18
C LEU A 285 -37.64 32.91 -3.33
N PRO A 286 -37.72 34.24 -3.13
CA PRO A 286 -38.80 34.83 -2.38
C PRO A 286 -40.13 34.60 -3.12
N THR A 287 -41.08 33.99 -2.43
CA THR A 287 -42.45 33.84 -2.90
C THR A 287 -43.07 35.23 -3.02
N ARG A 288 -43.54 35.60 -4.22
CA ARG A 288 -44.31 36.83 -4.44
C ARG A 288 -45.54 36.82 -3.53
N ALA A 289 -45.65 37.84 -2.67
CA ALA A 289 -46.88 38.14 -1.96
C ALA A 289 -47.95 38.57 -2.97
N VAL A 290 -49.07 37.86 -3.02
CA VAL A 290 -50.29 38.31 -3.68
C VAL A 290 -50.99 39.25 -2.69
N LEU A 291 -50.99 40.54 -3.00
CA LEU A 291 -51.80 41.54 -2.29
C LEU A 291 -53.27 41.32 -2.66
N ARG A 292 -54.10 41.15 -1.62
CA ARG A 292 -55.51 41.54 -1.62
C ARG A 292 -55.64 42.84 -0.84
#